data_AF-A0A1I5DF64-F1
#
_entry.id   AF-A0A1I5DF64-F1
#
_cell.length_a   1.000
_cell.length_b   1.000
_cell.length_c   1.000
_cell.angle_alpha   90.00
_cell.angle_beta   90.00
_cell.angle_gamma   90.00
#
_symmetry.space_group_name_H-M   'P 1'
#
loop_
_entity.id
_entity.type
_entity.pdbx_description
1 polymer ?
#
loop_
_entity_poly.entity_id
_entity_poly.type
_entity_poly.pdbx_seq_one_letter_code
_entity_poly.pdbx_strand_id
1 'polypeptide(L)' 'MPKYISIRPHLLNETEIESVILHSGMDPHDRGLIVDFLVENYAVDLDLLASVFSHFECDSLQSIPMQEAA' A
#
# COMPACT_ATOMS: atom_id res chain seq x y z
N MET A 1 4.48 -16.48 18.62
CA MET A 1 5.38 -15.34 18.33
C MET A 1 5.37 -15.13 16.82
N PRO A 2 4.96 -13.95 16.32
CA PRO A 2 5.07 -13.67 14.90
C PRO A 2 6.54 -13.68 14.49
N LYS A 3 6.87 -14.41 13.43
CA LYS A 3 8.22 -14.44 12.86
C LYS A 3 8.47 -13.10 12.20
N TYR A 4 9.31 -12.28 12.81
CA TYR A 4 9.85 -11.08 12.17
C TYR A 4 10.69 -11.53 10.98
N ILE A 5 10.19 -11.31 9.77
CA ILE A 5 10.95 -11.52 8.55
C ILE A 5 11.95 -10.36 8.51
N SER A 6 13.21 -10.66 8.82
CA SER A 6 14.31 -9.69 8.68
C SER A 6 14.56 -9.49 7.19
N ILE A 7 13.87 -8.51 6.60
CA ILE A 7 13.98 -8.23 5.18
C ILE A 7 15.19 -7.31 5.02
N ARG A 8 16.21 -7.78 4.29
CA ARG A 8 17.34 -6.90 3.93
C ARG A 8 16.79 -5.72 3.12
N PRO A 9 17.27 -4.48 3.30
CA PRO A 9 16.78 -3.33 2.56
C PRO A 9 17.23 -3.44 1.10
N HIS A 10 16.42 -4.13 0.30
CA HIS A 10 16.45 -4.04 -1.15
C HIS A 10 15.37 -3.04 -1.55
N LEU A 11 15.61 -2.33 -2.66
CA LEU A 11 14.64 -1.39 -3.19
C LEU A 11 13.39 -2.18 -3.60
N LEU A 12 12.26 -1.90 -2.95
CA LEU A 12 10.99 -2.52 -3.31
C LEU A 12 10.48 -1.97 -4.64
N ASN A 13 10.00 -2.86 -5.50
CA ASN A 13 9.30 -2.49 -6.72
C ASN A 13 7.80 -2.31 -6.45
N GLU A 14 7.06 -1.78 -7.43
CA GLU A 14 5.63 -1.43 -7.32
C GLU A 14 4.78 -2.60 -6.80
N THR A 15 4.95 -3.78 -7.40
CA THR A 15 4.22 -5.01 -7.03
C THR A 15 4.57 -5.49 -5.62
N GLU A 16 5.81 -5.28 -5.17
CA GLU A 16 6.24 -5.68 -3.83
C GLU A 16 5.67 -4.73 -2.77
N ILE A 17 5.64 -3.43 -3.06
CA ILE A 17 4.98 -2.43 -2.22
C ILE A 17 3.49 -2.78 -2.07
N GLU A 18 2.80 -3.04 -3.17
CA GLU A 18 1.39 -3.42 -3.16
C GLU A 18 1.14 -4.67 -2.31
N SER A 19 1.98 -5.71 -2.50
CA SER A 19 1.91 -6.95 -1.73
C SER A 19 2.15 -6.70 -0.23
N VAL A 20 3.15 -5.88 0.13
CA VAL A 20 3.42 -5.56 1.53
C VAL A 20 2.23 -4.81 2.15
N ILE A 21 1.63 -3.87 1.45
CA ILE A 21 0.44 -3.14 1.94
C ILE A 21 -0.71 -4.12 2.19
N LEU A 22 -1.05 -4.96 1.21
CA LEU A 22 -2.13 -5.94 1.32
C LEU A 22 -1.91 -6.98 2.44
N HIS A 23 -0.65 -7.41 2.65
CA HIS A 23 -0.30 -8.40 3.66
C HIS A 23 0.02 -7.82 5.04
N SER A 24 0.24 -6.50 5.14
CA SER A 24 0.51 -5.82 6.41
C SER A 24 -0.70 -5.84 7.36
N GLY A 25 -1.91 -5.98 6.80
CA GLY A 25 -3.16 -5.83 7.55
C GLY A 25 -3.42 -4.40 8.03
N MET A 26 -2.66 -3.42 7.53
CA MET A 26 -2.88 -2.00 7.77
C MET A 26 -4.08 -1.51 6.96
N ASP A 27 -4.78 -0.52 7.50
CA ASP A 27 -5.90 0.10 6.80
C ASP A 27 -5.35 0.92 5.61
N PRO A 28 -5.85 0.70 4.37
CA PRO A 28 -5.38 1.42 3.19
C PRO A 28 -5.69 2.93 3.22
N HIS A 29 -6.60 3.39 4.07
CA HIS A 29 -6.86 4.80 4.31
C HIS A 29 -5.80 5.44 5.23
N ASP A 30 -5.09 4.64 6.03
CA ASP A 30 -3.99 5.10 6.90
C ASP A 30 -2.66 5.19 6.13
N ARG A 31 -2.67 5.92 5.01
CA ARG A 31 -1.51 6.11 4.12
C ARG A 31 -0.25 6.55 4.87
N GLY A 32 -0.38 7.41 5.87
CA GLY A 32 0.75 7.88 6.68
C GLY A 32 1.45 6.75 7.43
N LEU A 33 0.68 5.87 8.07
CA LEU A 33 1.23 4.71 8.81
C LEU A 33 1.88 3.70 7.87
N ILE A 34 1.31 3.50 6.69
CA ILE A 34 1.87 2.63 5.66
C ILE A 34 3.22 3.16 5.17
N VAL A 35 3.31 4.47 4.89
CA VAL A 35 4.56 5.12 4.46
C VAL A 35 5.63 4.98 5.53
N ASP A 36 5.30 5.32 6.78
CA ASP A 36 6.25 5.23 7.90
C ASP A 36 6.76 3.79 8.07
N PHE A 37 5.86 2.81 8.03
CA PHE A 37 6.23 1.39 8.11
C PHE A 37 7.16 0.96 6.97
N LEU A 38 6.86 1.35 5.73
CA LEU A 38 7.65 0.98 4.57
C LEU A 38 9.04 1.62 4.60
N VAL A 39 9.14 2.89 4.97
CA VAL A 39 10.42 3.61 5.06
C VAL A 39 11.27 3.11 6.23
N GLU A 40 10.66 2.70 7.35
CA GLU A 40 11.39 2.15 8.50
C GLU A 40 11.93 0.73 8.26
N ASN A 41 11.23 -0.08 7.46
CA ASN A 41 11.54 -1.51 7.29
C ASN A 41 12.18 -1.85 5.94
N TYR A 42 12.05 -0.98 4.93
CA TYR A 42 12.47 -1.24 3.55
C TYR A 42 13.14 -0.01 2.92
N ALA A 43 13.90 -0.25 1.86
CA ALA A 43 14.26 0.83 0.94
C ALA A 43 13.11 1.00 -0.06
N VAL A 44 12.42 2.12 -0.01
CA VAL A 44 11.28 2.41 -0.90
C VAL A 44 11.50 3.72 -1.64
N ASP A 45 11.09 3.77 -2.90
CA ASP A 45 11.03 5.01 -3.66
C ASP A 45 9.66 5.68 -3.40
N LEU A 46 9.69 6.94 -2.94
CA LEU A 46 8.47 7.68 -2.59
C LEU A 46 7.61 8.00 -3.81
N ASP A 47 8.22 8.19 -4.99
CA ASP A 47 7.48 8.43 -6.23
C ASP A 47 6.73 7.16 -6.66
N LEU A 48 7.39 5.99 -6.49
CA LEU A 48 6.79 4.70 -6.76
C LEU A 48 5.64 4.40 -5.77
N LEU A 49 5.84 4.71 -4.49
CA LEU A 49 4.82 4.56 -3.45
C LEU A 49 3.59 5.45 -3.73
N ALA A 50 3.81 6.67 -4.20
CA ALA A 50 2.72 7.56 -4.62
C ALA A 50 1.93 6.99 -5.82
N SER A 51 2.62 6.37 -6.79
CA SER A 51 1.99 5.67 -7.92
C SER A 51 1.08 4.53 -7.45
N VAL A 52 1.58 3.67 -6.55
CA VAL A 52 0.81 2.56 -5.95
C VAL A 52 -0.45 3.09 -5.26
N PHE A 53 -0.31 4.14 -4.47
CA PHE A 53 -1.43 4.77 -3.79
C PHE A 53 -2.49 5.32 -4.74
N SER A 54 -2.08 5.93 -5.85
CA SER A 54 -3.01 6.38 -6.89
C SER A 54 -3.75 5.22 -7.55
N HIS A 55 -3.12 4.04 -7.66
CA HIS A 55 -3.74 2.82 -8.19
C HIS A 55 -4.87 2.34 -7.26
N PHE A 56 -4.62 2.30 -5.95
CA PHE A 56 -5.62 1.91 -4.94
C PHE A 56 -6.84 2.84 -4.87
N GLU A 57 -6.65 4.15 -5.09
CA GLU A 57 -7.76 5.11 -5.15
C GLU A 57 -8.61 4.91 -6.41
N CYS A 58 -8.01 4.51 -7.53
CA CYS A 58 -8.72 4.26 -8.77
C CYS A 58 -9.65 3.03 -8.65
N ASP A 59 -9.21 1.94 -8.03
CA ASP A 59 -10.04 0.76 -7.78
C ASP A 59 -11.15 1.01 -6.75
N SER A 60 -10.87 1.83 -5.72
CA SER A 60 -11.86 2.18 -4.69
C SER A 60 -13.00 3.05 -5.24
N LEU A 61 -12.72 3.90 -6.25
CA LEU A 61 -13.73 4.76 -6.90
C LEU A 61 -14.56 4.05 -7.99
N GLN A 62 -14.16 2.86 -8.44
CA GLN A 62 -14.98 2.08 -9.39
C GLN A 62 -16.13 1.30 -8.73
N SER A 63 -16.19 1.27 -7.40
CA SER A 63 -17.26 0.61 -6.64
C SER A 63 -18.32 1.58 -6.09
N ILE A 64 -18.68 2.62 -6.86
CA ILE A 64 -19.93 3.34 -6.58
C ILE A 64 -21.02 2.66 -7.42
N PRO A 65 -21.90 1.81 -6.84
CA PRO A 65 -23.13 1.46 -7.52
C PRO A 65 -23.89 2.77 -7.72
N MET A 66 -24.05 3.13 -8.99
CA MET A 66 -24.97 4.16 -9.43
C MET A 66 -26.36 3.77 -8.90
N GLN A 67 -26.73 4.23 -7.70
CA GLN A 67 -28.09 4.15 -7.22
C GLN A 67 -28.88 5.15 -8.07
N GLU A 68 -29.38 4.63 -9.18
CA GLU A 68 -30.38 5.26 -10.03
C GLU A 68 -31.59 5.57 -9.14
N ALA A 69 -31.77 6.85 -8.82
CA ALA A 69 -33.00 7.37 -8.26
C ALA A 69 -33.98 7.58 -9.42
N ALA A 70 -34.98 6.71 -9.53
CA ALA A 70 -36.24 6.97 -10.25
C ALA A 70 -37.35 6.08 -9.68
#